data_AF-A0A838CSX1-F1
#
_entry.id   AF-A0A838CSX1-F1
#
_cell.length_a   1.000
_cell.length_b   1.000
_cell.length_c   1.000
_cell.angle_alpha   90.00
_cell.angle_beta   90.00
_cell.angle_gamma   90.00
#
_symmetry.space_group_name_H-M   'P 1'
#
loop_
_entity.id
_entity.type
_entity.pdbx_description
1 polymer ?
#
loop_
_entity_poly.entity_id
_entity_poly.type
_entity_poly.pdbx_seq_one_letter_code
_entity_poly.pdbx_strand_id
1 'polypeptide(L)'
;MDKKTIGIIAIYTVIMASLLFVTFGLNWNPSGYDYTIDGTTLTIEKGAEADTVNIENNQADAVLFYYELSKERQQWTVDVTVIGLLLPFILLLFVPERQPFKKALPHNWYRLIIISIALLYTAYSVTQHIEYIGQIQEYVDQLL
;
A
#
# COMPACT_ATOMS: atom_id res chain seq x y z
N MET A 1 -20.94 -6.94 25.40
CA MET A 1 -19.59 -6.82 24.82
C MET A 1 -18.85 -5.73 25.58
N ASP A 2 -17.57 -5.93 25.91
CA ASP A 2 -16.77 -4.99 26.69
C ASP A 2 -16.49 -3.71 25.88
N LYS A 3 -16.54 -2.53 26.52
CA LYS A 3 -16.27 -1.23 25.89
C LYS A 3 -14.90 -1.20 25.21
N LYS A 4 -13.89 -1.85 25.81
CA LYS A 4 -12.54 -1.94 25.23
C LYS A 4 -12.53 -2.70 23.90
N THR A 5 -13.27 -3.81 23.82
CA THR A 5 -13.38 -4.61 22.59
C THR A 5 -14.16 -3.87 21.51
N ILE A 6 -15.25 -3.19 21.88
CA ILE A 6 -16.00 -2.33 20.94
C ILE A 6 -15.09 -1.23 20.38
N GLY A 7 -14.27 -0.60 21.23
CA GLY A 7 -13.33 0.44 20.81
C GLY A 7 -12.30 -0.06 19.79
N ILE A 8 -11.69 -1.22 20.02
CA ILE A 8 -10.73 -1.82 19.06
C ILE A 8 -11.41 -2.10 17.72
N ILE A 9 -12.59 -2.70 17.73
CA ILE A 9 -13.34 -3.01 16.51
C ILE A 9 -13.68 -1.71 15.76
N ALA A 10 -14.16 -0.69 16.47
CA ALA A 10 -14.49 0.59 15.86
C ALA A 10 -13.25 1.26 15.22
N ILE A 11 -12.12 1.30 15.92
CA ILE A 11 -10.87 1.87 15.41
C ILE A 11 -10.39 1.09 14.18
N TYR A 12 -10.35 -0.24 14.26
CA TYR A 12 -9.98 -1.09 13.13
C TYR A 12 -10.87 -0.82 11.91
N THR A 13 -12.18 -0.81 12.10
CA THR A 13 -13.14 -0.59 11.02
C THR A 13 -12.97 0.79 10.39
N VAL A 14 -12.79 1.84 11.19
CA VAL A 14 -12.57 3.20 10.66
C VAL A 14 -11.30 3.26 9.83
N ILE A 15 -10.18 2.76 10.36
CA ILE A 15 -8.89 2.79 9.65
C ILE A 15 -8.98 1.98 8.34
N MET A 16 -9.48 0.75 8.40
CA MET A 16 -9.55 -0.10 7.21
C MET A 16 -10.57 0.41 6.21
N ALA A 17 -11.74 0.91 6.63
CA ALA A 17 -12.72 1.47 5.71
C ALA A 17 -12.15 2.68 4.97
N SER A 18 -11.45 3.58 5.66
CA SER A 18 -10.78 4.72 5.03
C SER A 18 -9.68 4.27 4.06
N LEU A 19 -8.85 3.30 4.46
CA LEU A 19 -7.77 2.78 3.63
C LEU A 19 -8.30 2.10 2.36
N LEU A 20 -9.33 1.28 2.49
CA LEU A 20 -9.98 0.59 1.37
C LEU A 20 -10.70 1.58 0.45
N PHE A 21 -11.35 2.60 1.02
CA PHE A 21 -12.02 3.65 0.22
C PHE A 21 -11.01 4.42 -0.64
N VAL A 22 -9.88 4.84 -0.06
CA VAL A 22 -8.84 5.56 -0.81
C VAL A 22 -8.20 4.64 -1.86
N THR A 23 -7.88 3.40 -1.49
CA THR A 23 -7.19 2.46 -2.39
C THR A 23 -8.05 2.03 -3.57
N PHE A 24 -9.30 1.59 -3.31
CA PHE A 24 -10.16 1.00 -4.34
C PHE A 24 -11.24 1.95 -4.86
N GLY A 25 -11.67 2.90 -4.03
CA GLY A 25 -12.68 3.89 -4.44
C GLY A 25 -12.08 5.05 -5.23
N LEU A 26 -10.84 5.44 -4.92
CA LEU A 26 -10.13 6.52 -5.60
C LEU A 26 -8.94 6.02 -6.46
N ASN A 27 -8.78 4.69 -6.61
CA ASN A 27 -7.65 4.06 -7.32
C ASN A 27 -6.26 4.57 -6.88
N TRP A 28 -6.15 5.01 -5.63
CA TRP A 28 -4.93 5.60 -5.13
C TRP A 28 -3.84 4.54 -4.92
N ASN A 29 -2.61 4.91 -5.27
CA ASN A 29 -1.41 4.12 -5.00
C ASN A 29 -0.23 5.07 -4.64
N PRO A 30 0.83 4.56 -3.97
CA PRO A 30 1.91 5.41 -3.46
C PRO A 30 2.74 6.14 -4.52
N SER A 31 2.79 5.66 -5.77
CA SER A 31 3.47 6.40 -6.84
C SER A 31 2.74 7.68 -7.24
N GLY A 32 1.44 7.76 -7.01
CA GLY A 32 0.59 8.85 -7.47
C GLY A 32 0.35 8.88 -8.98
N TYR A 33 0.88 7.89 -9.72
CA TYR A 33 0.70 7.76 -11.16
C TYR A 33 -0.51 6.90 -11.53
N ASP A 34 -1.18 7.30 -12.61
CA ASP A 34 -2.15 6.52 -13.38
C ASP A 34 -1.89 6.72 -14.88
N TYR A 35 -2.58 5.95 -15.71
CA TYR A 35 -2.47 6.07 -17.15
C TYR A 35 -3.74 5.70 -17.88
N THR A 36 -3.93 6.31 -19.05
CA THR A 36 -4.91 5.89 -20.05
C THR A 36 -4.24 5.75 -21.41
N ILE A 37 -4.66 4.73 -22.18
CA ILE A 37 -4.14 4.47 -23.53
C ILE A 37 -5.29 4.57 -24.52
N ASP A 38 -5.10 5.38 -25.55
CA ASP A 38 -5.97 5.43 -26.72
C ASP A 38 -5.14 5.29 -28.01
N GLY A 39 -5.08 4.06 -28.53
CA GLY A 39 -4.26 3.74 -29.70
C GLY A 39 -2.77 3.93 -29.44
N THR A 40 -2.16 4.91 -30.11
CA THR A 40 -0.76 5.30 -29.94
C THR A 40 -0.58 6.49 -29.00
N THR A 41 -1.65 6.96 -28.36
CA THR A 41 -1.61 8.06 -27.41
C THR A 41 -1.63 7.51 -25.99
N LEU A 42 -0.62 7.85 -25.22
CA LEU A 42 -0.53 7.58 -23.79
C LEU A 42 -0.77 8.88 -23.03
N THR A 43 -1.75 8.88 -22.12
CA THR A 43 -1.93 9.94 -21.14
C THR A 43 -1.39 9.45 -19.80
N ILE A 44 -0.39 10.15 -19.26
CA ILE A 44 0.19 9.89 -17.94
C ILE A 44 -0.46 10.88 -16.97
N GLU A 45 -1.08 10.35 -15.92
CA GLU A 45 -1.76 11.15 -14.90
C GLU A 45 -0.95 11.11 -13.59
N LYS A 46 -0.67 12.26 -12.99
CA LYS A 46 -0.02 12.39 -11.68
C LYS A 46 -0.85 13.30 -10.78
N GLY A 47 -1.73 12.70 -9.98
CA GLY A 47 -2.67 13.46 -9.16
C GLY A 47 -3.65 14.29 -10.01
N ALA A 48 -3.46 15.61 -10.08
CA ALA A 48 -4.31 16.51 -10.89
C ALA A 48 -3.66 16.93 -12.21
N GLU A 49 -2.40 16.55 -12.44
CA GLU A 49 -1.65 16.84 -13.66
C GLU A 49 -1.80 15.68 -14.64
N ALA A 50 -1.92 15.98 -15.93
CA ALA A 50 -2.02 14.98 -16.99
C ALA A 50 -1.23 15.44 -18.21
N ASP A 51 -0.33 14.59 -18.68
CA ASP A 51 0.49 14.82 -19.86
C ASP A 51 0.16 13.77 -20.93
N THR A 52 0.12 14.19 -22.19
CA THR A 52 -0.25 13.34 -23.32
C THR A 52 0.91 13.20 -24.29
N VAL A 53 1.31 11.96 -24.59
CA VAL A 53 2.46 11.63 -25.43
C VAL A 53 2.05 10.64 -26.52
N ASN A 54 2.58 10.82 -27.73
CA ASN A 54 2.49 9.82 -28.79
C ASN A 54 3.62 8.79 -28.64
N ILE A 55 3.27 7.53 -28.40
CA ILE A 55 4.19 6.42 -28.14
C ILE A 55 4.45 5.54 -29.36
N GLU A 56 4.11 5.96 -30.58
CA GLU A 56 4.29 5.17 -31.80
C GLU A 56 5.73 4.62 -31.96
N ASN A 57 6.74 5.43 -31.63
CA ASN A 57 8.15 5.04 -31.69
C ASN A 57 8.70 4.50 -30.34
N ASN A 58 7.97 4.67 -29.25
CA ASN A 58 8.42 4.39 -27.87
C ASN A 58 7.50 3.36 -27.17
N GLN A 59 6.90 2.44 -27.93
CA GLN A 59 5.96 1.44 -27.39
C GLN A 59 6.60 0.55 -26.32
N ALA A 60 7.90 0.25 -26.45
CA ALA A 60 8.63 -0.56 -25.47
C ALA A 60 8.68 0.13 -24.10
N ASP A 61 9.03 1.42 -24.06
CA ASP A 61 9.14 2.19 -22.83
C ASP A 61 7.76 2.39 -22.19
N ALA A 62 6.72 2.59 -23.00
CA ALA A 62 5.34 2.63 -22.52
C ALA A 62 4.93 1.32 -21.83
N VAL A 63 5.29 0.16 -22.40
CA VAL A 63 5.03 -1.16 -21.78
C VAL A 63 5.78 -1.32 -20.47
N LEU A 64 7.04 -0.87 -20.39
CA LEU A 64 7.84 -0.93 -19.17
C LEU A 64 7.26 -0.02 -18.07
N PHE A 65 6.83 1.18 -18.43
CA PHE A 65 6.10 2.08 -17.52
C PHE A 65 4.84 1.40 -16.94
N TYR A 66 4.01 0.77 -17.78
CA TYR A 66 2.82 0.04 -17.28
C TYR A 66 3.19 -1.11 -16.36
N TYR A 67 4.24 -1.84 -16.71
CA TYR A 67 4.70 -2.97 -15.93
C TYR A 67 5.12 -2.55 -14.53
N GLU A 68 5.93 -1.50 -14.40
CA GLU A 68 6.36 -1.00 -13.09
C GLU A 68 5.22 -0.38 -12.30
N LEU A 69 4.31 0.34 -12.94
CA LEU A 69 3.11 0.86 -12.28
C LEU A 69 2.20 -0.27 -11.79
N SER A 70 2.11 -1.38 -12.54
CA SER A 70 1.38 -2.57 -12.11
C SER A 70 2.03 -3.23 -10.90
N LYS A 71 3.36 -3.35 -10.84
CA LYS A 71 4.07 -3.85 -9.66
C LYS A 71 3.80 -2.99 -8.44
N GLU A 72 3.86 -1.67 -8.59
CA GLU A 72 3.59 -0.74 -7.50
C GLU A 72 2.16 -0.89 -6.95
N ARG A 73 1.16 -0.97 -7.83
CA ARG A 73 -0.24 -1.23 -7.42
C ARG A 73 -0.40 -2.58 -6.72
N GLN A 74 0.30 -3.59 -7.21
CA GLN A 74 0.28 -4.91 -6.60
C GLN A 74 0.92 -4.86 -5.20
N GLN A 75 2.09 -4.23 -5.06
CA GLN A 75 2.76 -4.07 -3.77
C GLN A 75 1.88 -3.29 -2.78
N TRP A 76 1.23 -2.21 -3.22
CA TRP A 76 0.28 -1.48 -2.39
C TRP A 76 -0.91 -2.34 -1.94
N THR A 77 -1.45 -3.18 -2.83
CA THR A 77 -2.54 -4.11 -2.46
C THR A 77 -2.08 -5.13 -1.42
N VAL A 78 -0.85 -5.61 -1.52
CA VAL A 78 -0.23 -6.49 -0.51
C VAL A 78 -0.07 -5.74 0.81
N ASP A 79 0.38 -4.49 0.78
CA ASP A 79 0.51 -3.64 1.97
C ASP A 79 -0.81 -3.44 2.69
N VAL A 80 -1.87 -3.09 1.97
CA VAL A 80 -3.23 -2.95 2.53
C VAL A 80 -3.69 -4.26 3.17
N THR A 81 -3.37 -5.40 2.56
CA THR A 81 -3.69 -6.73 3.10
C THR A 81 -2.92 -6.99 4.39
N VAL A 82 -1.61 -6.71 4.41
CA VAL A 82 -0.75 -6.91 5.59
C VAL A 82 -1.15 -5.97 6.73
N ILE A 83 -1.51 -4.72 6.44
CA ILE A 83 -2.08 -3.79 7.40
C ILE A 83 -3.38 -4.36 7.98
N GLY A 84 -4.30 -4.84 7.13
CA GLY A 84 -5.54 -5.46 7.57
C GLY A 84 -5.32 -6.66 8.51
N LEU A 85 -4.29 -7.47 8.23
CA LEU A 85 -3.94 -8.63 9.06
C LEU A 85 -3.24 -8.23 10.37
N LEU A 86 -2.31 -7.26 10.35
CA LEU A 86 -1.49 -6.89 11.51
C LEU A 86 -2.19 -5.89 12.43
N LEU A 87 -3.01 -5.00 11.91
CA LEU A 87 -3.63 -3.91 12.67
C LEU A 87 -4.42 -4.42 13.90
N PRO A 88 -5.22 -5.50 13.84
CA PRO A 88 -5.87 -6.05 15.04
C PRO A 88 -4.86 -6.44 16.13
N PHE A 89 -3.73 -7.05 15.76
CA PHE A 89 -2.70 -7.45 16.71
C PHE A 89 -2.00 -6.26 17.33
N ILE A 90 -1.75 -5.21 16.53
CA ILE A 90 -1.18 -3.93 16.98
C ILE A 90 -2.15 -3.25 17.97
N LEU A 91 -3.44 -3.17 17.64
CA LEU A 91 -4.45 -2.57 18.53
C LEU A 91 -4.58 -3.34 19.86
N LEU A 92 -4.43 -4.66 19.83
CA LEU A 92 -4.45 -5.50 21.04
C LEU A 92 -3.23 -5.30 21.95
N LEU A 93 -2.17 -4.63 21.50
CA LEU A 93 -1.07 -4.21 22.38
C LEU A 93 -1.55 -3.28 23.51
N PHE A 94 -2.58 -2.48 23.25
CA PHE A 94 -3.15 -1.54 24.23
C PHE A 94 -4.19 -2.19 25.14
N VAL A 95 -4.56 -3.44 24.89
CA VAL A 95 -5.53 -4.19 25.70
C VAL A 95 -4.95 -5.59 26.04
N PRO A 96 -3.94 -5.65 26.93
CA PRO A 96 -3.20 -6.87 27.25
C PRO A 96 -4.07 -8.00 27.80
N GLU A 97 -5.22 -7.67 28.39
CA GLU A 97 -6.20 -8.63 28.89
C GLU A 97 -6.80 -9.50 27.77
N ARG A 98 -6.87 -8.98 26.54
CA ARG A 98 -7.52 -9.59 25.37
C ARG A 98 -6.52 -10.14 24.36
N GLN A 99 -5.23 -10.12 24.70
CA GLN A 99 -4.16 -10.60 23.84
C GLN A 99 -4.37 -12.06 23.42
N PRO A 100 -4.14 -12.41 22.15
CA PRO A 100 -4.10 -13.81 21.74
C PRO A 100 -2.89 -14.50 22.39
N PHE A 101 -3.00 -15.82 22.60
CA PHE A 101 -1.92 -16.66 23.14
C PHE A 101 -1.40 -16.26 24.53
N LYS A 102 -2.16 -15.49 25.33
CA LYS A 102 -1.76 -15.04 26.68
C LYS A 102 -1.27 -16.17 27.61
N LYS A 103 -1.76 -17.41 27.41
CA LYS A 103 -1.35 -18.60 28.18
C LYS A 103 0.05 -19.12 27.81
N ALA A 104 0.50 -18.88 26.59
CA ALA A 104 1.77 -19.38 26.05
C ALA A 104 2.82 -18.28 25.89
N LEU A 105 2.39 -17.02 25.74
CA LEU A 105 3.27 -15.90 25.41
C LEU A 105 3.05 -14.72 26.37
N PRO A 106 4.07 -14.38 27.19
CA PRO A 106 4.03 -13.18 28.01
C PRO A 106 3.84 -11.92 27.17
N HIS A 107 3.17 -10.91 27.74
CA HIS A 107 2.80 -9.71 27.00
C HIS A 107 4.01 -8.96 26.37
N ASN A 108 5.15 -8.93 27.08
CA ASN A 108 6.36 -8.30 26.57
C ASN A 108 6.89 -9.01 25.31
N TRP A 109 6.81 -10.34 25.26
CA TRP A 109 7.20 -11.13 24.09
C TRP A 109 6.22 -10.95 22.94
N TYR A 110 4.92 -10.94 23.21
CA TYR A 110 3.91 -10.60 22.22
C TYR A 110 4.16 -9.23 21.59
N ARG A 111 4.39 -8.22 22.43
CA ARG A 111 4.71 -6.86 21.96
C ARG A 111 5.96 -6.85 21.10
N LEU A 112 7.02 -7.51 21.55
CA LEU A 112 8.27 -7.59 20.79
C LEU A 112 8.05 -8.25 19.43
N ILE A 113 7.33 -9.36 19.37
CA ILE A 113 7.06 -10.09 18.12
C ILE A 113 6.24 -9.22 17.15
N ILE A 114 5.11 -8.67 17.60
CA ILE A 114 4.24 -7.86 16.74
C ILE A 114 4.97 -6.62 16.20
N ILE A 115 5.70 -5.92 17.07
CA ILE A 115 6.48 -4.74 16.64
C ILE A 115 7.60 -5.15 15.67
N SER A 116 8.28 -6.27 15.92
CA SER A 116 9.34 -6.75 15.03
C SER A 116 8.80 -7.10 13.65
N ILE A 117 7.66 -7.79 13.57
CA ILE A 117 7.01 -8.11 12.29
C ILE A 117 6.61 -6.82 11.56
N ALA A 118 5.98 -5.88 12.27
CA ALA A 118 5.60 -4.60 11.69
C ALA A 118 6.81 -3.84 11.14
N LEU A 119 7.88 -3.70 11.92
CA LEU A 119 9.10 -2.99 11.50
C LEU A 119 9.79 -3.66 10.31
N LEU A 120 9.95 -4.99 10.34
CA LEU A 120 10.57 -5.74 9.24
C LEU A 120 9.75 -5.60 7.95
N TYR A 121 8.43 -5.70 8.06
CA TYR A 121 7.55 -5.53 6.91
C TYR A 121 7.61 -4.11 6.37
N THR A 122 7.52 -3.09 7.24
CA THR A 122 7.61 -1.69 6.83
C THR A 122 8.94 -1.40 6.14
N ALA A 123 10.07 -1.90 6.66
CA ALA A 123 11.37 -1.71 6.03
C ALA A 123 11.42 -2.35 4.62
N TYR A 124 10.87 -3.56 4.47
CA TYR A 124 10.74 -4.24 3.18
C TYR A 124 9.86 -3.45 2.20
N SER A 125 8.64 -3.10 2.61
CA SER A 125 7.65 -2.43 1.76
C SER A 125 8.15 -1.05 1.30
N VAL A 126 8.70 -0.24 2.22
CA VAL A 126 9.24 1.09 1.87
C VAL A 126 10.37 0.97 0.84
N THR A 127 11.24 -0.02 0.97
CA THR A 127 12.33 -0.23 0.01
C THR A 127 11.78 -0.56 -1.38
N GLN A 128 10.78 -1.44 -1.46
CA GLN A 128 10.13 -1.80 -2.72
C GLN A 128 9.44 -0.61 -3.38
N HIS A 129 8.69 0.19 -2.60
CA HIS A 129 8.03 1.38 -3.13
C HIS A 129 9.03 2.40 -3.67
N ILE A 130 10.15 2.63 -2.98
CA ILE A 130 11.20 3.55 -3.47
C ILE A 130 11.77 3.05 -4.80
N GLU A 131 12.03 1.75 -4.92
CA GLU A 131 12.53 1.14 -6.14
C GLU A 131 11.54 1.29 -7.31
N TYR A 132 10.28 0.91 -7.11
CA TYR A 132 9.26 0.99 -8.16
C TYR A 132 8.94 2.43 -8.55
N ILE A 133 8.79 3.34 -7.60
CA ILE A 133 8.54 4.76 -7.88
C ILE A 133 9.72 5.36 -8.65
N GLY A 134 10.95 4.99 -8.32
CA GLY A 134 12.14 5.41 -9.07
C GLY A 134 12.11 4.94 -10.52
N GLN A 135 11.79 3.67 -10.77
CA GLN A 135 11.69 3.12 -12.12
C GLN A 135 10.52 3.72 -12.91
N ILE A 136 9.36 3.95 -12.26
CA ILE A 136 8.22 4.63 -12.87
C ILE A 136 8.63 6.04 -13.31
N GLN A 137 9.29 6.81 -12.44
CA GLN A 137 9.75 8.16 -12.77
C GLN A 137 10.74 8.14 -13.94
N GLU A 138 11.68 7.17 -13.97
CA GLU A 138 12.63 7.03 -15.07
C GLU A 138 11.93 6.81 -16.42
N TYR A 139 10.94 5.94 -16.49
CA TYR A 139 10.20 5.72 -17.74
C TYR A 139 9.30 6.90 -18.11
N VAL A 140 8.72 7.59 -17.12
CA VAL A 140 7.97 8.83 -17.37
C VAL A 140 8.88 9.90 -17.99
N ASP A 141 10.10 10.09 -17.45
CA ASP A 141 11.08 11.05 -17.96
C ASP A 141 11.62 10.69 -19.35
N GLN A 142 11.57 9.41 -19.75
CA GLN A 142 11.93 8.96 -21.10
C GLN A 142 10.79 9.14 -22.12
N LEU A 143 9.55 9.10 -21.65
CA LEU A 143 8.36 9.23 -22.48
C LEU A 143 7.98 10.69 -22.74
N LEU A 144 8.21 11.59 -21.76
CA LEU A 144 7.93 13.03 -21.84
C LEU A 144 9.09 13.82 -22.45
#